data_AF-A0A850B5M3-F1
#
_entry.id   AF-A0A850B5M3-F1
#
_cell.length_a   1.000
_cell.length_b   1.000
_cell.length_c   1.000
_cell.angle_alpha   90.00
_cell.angle_beta   90.00
_cell.angle_gamma   90.00
#
_symmetry.space_group_name_H-M   'P 1'
#
loop_
_entity.id
_entity.type
_entity.pdbx_description
1 polymer ?
#
loop_
_entity_poly.entity_id
_entity_poly.type
_entity_poly.pdbx_seq_one_letter_code
_entity_poly.pdbx_strand_id
1 'polypeptide(L)'
;MLRPAEIEAIRRAFVRLMPDTASVQRFNQQSFQWVTIGSEPCRVIPKRAITSDGGGGLEGITLWNILLPYDSDVEPGDRLTVGSEVYSVTDADRHRTEPFTLIAQCTRL
;
A
#
# COMPACT_ATOMS: atom_id res chain seq x y z
N MET A 1 1.57 22.16 19.91
CA MET A 1 1.02 20.78 19.98
C MET A 1 -0.41 20.83 19.47
N LEU A 2 -0.75 20.00 18.49
CA LEU A 2 -2.12 19.88 17.98
C LEU A 2 -3.00 19.18 19.02
N ARG A 3 -4.25 19.61 19.16
CA ARG A 3 -5.24 18.99 20.02
C ARG A 3 -5.77 17.70 19.37
N PRO A 4 -6.22 16.70 20.15
CA PRO A 4 -6.78 15.46 19.61
C PRO A 4 -7.90 15.67 18.56
N ALA A 5 -8.75 16.66 18.77
CA ALA A 5 -9.81 17.02 17.82
C ALA A 5 -9.27 17.59 16.49
N GLU A 6 -8.13 18.29 16.52
CA GLU A 6 -7.48 18.82 15.31
C GLU A 6 -6.79 17.70 14.54
N ILE A 7 -6.19 16.73 15.23
CA ILE A 7 -5.62 15.51 14.63
C ILE A 7 -6.72 14.72 13.92
N GLU A 8 -7.87 14.52 14.57
CA GLU A 8 -9.02 13.83 13.96
C GLU A 8 -9.60 14.59 12.76
N ALA A 9 -9.68 15.92 12.82
CA ALA A 9 -10.11 16.74 11.70
C ALA A 9 -9.17 16.62 10.50
N ILE A 10 -7.85 16.63 10.74
CA ILE A 10 -6.82 16.42 9.72
C ILE A 10 -6.93 15.01 9.13
N ARG A 11 -7.12 13.97 9.95
CA ARG A 11 -7.34 12.59 9.48
C ARG A 11 -8.53 12.50 8.53
N ARG A 12 -9.68 13.07 8.91
CA ARG A 12 -10.88 13.07 8.05
C ARG A 12 -10.68 13.84 6.75
N ALA A 13 -9.97 14.97 6.81
CA ALA A 13 -9.64 15.73 5.61
C ALA A 13 -8.71 14.93 4.68
N PHE A 14 -7.77 14.16 5.25
CA PHE A 14 -6.84 13.34 4.49
C PHE A 14 -7.51 12.12 3.84
N VAL A 15 -8.40 11.43 4.56
CA VAL A 15 -9.18 10.31 4.01
C VAL A 15 -10.04 10.77 2.82
N ARG A 16 -10.57 11.99 2.85
CA ARG A 16 -11.30 12.55 1.68
C ARG A 16 -10.45 12.73 0.42
N LEU A 17 -9.12 12.74 0.56
CA LEU A 17 -8.18 12.84 -0.56
C LEU A 17 -7.76 11.46 -1.12
N MET A 18 -8.30 10.37 -0.56
CA MET A 18 -8.09 8.99 -0.98
C MET A 18 -9.32 8.53 -1.76
N PRO A 19 -9.30 8.61 -3.11
CA PRO A 19 -10.45 8.24 -3.93
C PRO A 19 -10.65 6.72 -4.01
N ASP A 20 -9.62 5.94 -3.67
CA ASP A 20 -9.60 4.50 -3.86
C ASP A 20 -9.80 3.77 -2.53
N THR A 21 -10.05 2.47 -2.64
CA THR A 21 -10.13 1.56 -1.49
C THR A 21 -9.31 0.32 -1.78
N ALA A 22 -8.38 0.02 -0.87
CA ALA A 22 -7.53 -1.16 -0.90
C ALA A 22 -8.15 -2.26 -0.04
N SER A 23 -8.30 -3.45 -0.59
CA SER A 23 -8.49 -4.67 0.19
C SER A 23 -7.12 -5.21 0.59
N VAL A 24 -6.87 -5.30 1.89
CA VAL A 24 -5.61 -5.81 2.45
C VAL A 24 -5.74 -7.32 2.61
N GLN A 25 -4.82 -8.06 2.00
CA GLN A 25 -4.77 -9.51 2.04
C GLN A 25 -3.46 -9.97 2.65
N ARG A 26 -3.53 -10.88 3.62
CA ARG A 26 -2.37 -11.50 4.25
C ARG A 26 -2.31 -12.97 3.89
N PHE A 27 -1.10 -13.46 3.61
CA PHE A 27 -0.91 -14.86 3.30
C PHE A 27 -1.03 -15.70 4.57
N ASN A 28 -2.02 -16.59 4.60
CA ASN A 28 -2.19 -17.55 5.68
C ASN A 28 -1.40 -18.82 5.36
N GLN A 29 -0.29 -19.02 6.06
CA GLN A 29 0.62 -20.16 5.88
C GLN A 29 -0.01 -21.53 6.18
N GLN A 30 -1.05 -21.59 7.02
CA GLN A 30 -1.70 -22.86 7.36
C GLN A 30 -2.64 -23.34 6.25
N SER A 31 -3.36 -22.39 5.64
CA SER A 31 -4.30 -22.67 4.54
C SER A 31 -3.69 -22.52 3.14
N PHE A 32 -2.47 -21.97 3.05
CA PHE A 32 -1.81 -21.58 1.80
C PHE A 32 -2.66 -20.66 0.91
N GLN A 33 -3.47 -19.79 1.53
CA GLN A 33 -4.40 -18.89 0.86
C GLN A 33 -4.18 -17.44 1.29
N TRP A 34 -4.51 -16.52 0.39
CA TRP A 34 -4.59 -15.09 0.68
C TRP A 34 -5.95 -14.80 1.31
N VAL A 35 -5.94 -14.27 2.53
CA VAL A 35 -7.14 -13.95 3.29
C VAL A 35 -7.24 -12.44 3.41
N THR A 36 -8.42 -11.89 3.11
CA THR A 36 -8.66 -10.46 3.31
C THR A 36 -8.79 -10.18 4.80
N ILE A 37 -7.90 -9.33 5.33
CA ILE A 37 -7.85 -8.98 6.76
C ILE A 37 -8.53 -7.64 7.03
N GLY A 38 -8.66 -6.78 6.02
CA GLY A 38 -9.23 -5.45 6.18
C GLY A 38 -9.41 -4.72 4.86
N SER A 39 -10.00 -3.53 4.95
CA SER A 39 -10.15 -2.62 3.82
C SER A 39 -9.85 -1.20 4.27
N GLU A 40 -8.97 -0.55 3.52
CA GLU A 40 -8.40 0.75 3.88
C GLU A 40 -8.62 1.74 2.74
N PRO A 41 -9.04 2.99 3.01
CA PRO A 41 -9.03 4.02 1.98
C PRO A 41 -7.59 4.24 1.52
N CYS A 42 -7.36 4.39 0.23
CA CYS A 42 -6.01 4.57 -0.29
C CYS A 42 -5.97 5.53 -1.48
N ARG A 43 -4.75 5.92 -1.86
CA ARG A 43 -4.51 6.59 -3.12
C ARG A 43 -3.31 5.97 -3.82
N VAL A 44 -3.52 5.51 -5.04
CA VAL A 44 -2.45 4.97 -5.87
C VAL A 44 -1.75 6.11 -6.62
N ILE A 45 -0.44 6.22 -6.44
CA ILE A 45 0.43 7.17 -7.13
C ILE A 45 1.40 6.38 -8.01
N PRO A 46 1.39 6.57 -9.34
CA PRO A 46 2.37 5.95 -10.21
C PRO A 46 3.77 6.45 -9.88
N LYS A 47 4.71 5.53 -9.67
CA LYS A 47 6.15 5.84 -9.65
C LYS A 47 6.76 5.28 -10.93
N ARG A 48 7.75 6.00 -11.48
CA ARG A 48 8.42 5.62 -12.74
C ARG A 48 8.98 4.20 -12.62
N ALA A 49 8.80 3.41 -13.68
CA ALA A 49 9.39 2.10 -13.82
C ALA A 49 10.91 2.18 -13.65
N ILE A 50 11.48 1.32 -12.82
CA ILE A 50 12.92 1.14 -12.74
C ILE A 50 13.22 -0.08 -13.59
N THR A 51 13.72 0.14 -14.80
CA THR A 51 14.35 -0.92 -15.57
C THR A 51 15.72 -1.18 -14.96
N SER A 52 15.87 -2.31 -14.28
CA SER A 52 17.19 -2.82 -13.89
C SER A 52 17.77 -3.58 -15.08
N ASP A 53 18.86 -3.09 -15.62
CA ASP A 53 19.69 -3.65 -16.70
C ASP A 53 20.79 -4.59 -16.17
N GLY A 54 20.56 -5.17 -14.98
CA GLY A 54 21.44 -6.14 -14.35
C GLY A 54 21.31 -7.55 -14.94
N GLY A 55 21.98 -7.81 -16.06
CA GLY A 55 22.45 -9.15 -16.46
C GLY A 55 21.37 -10.22 -16.70
N GLY A 56 20.72 -10.18 -17.86
CA GLY A 56 20.14 -11.38 -18.49
C GLY A 56 18.62 -11.48 -18.59
N GLY A 57 17.87 -10.52 -18.08
CA GLY A 57 16.42 -10.45 -18.28
C GLY A 57 15.89 -9.04 -18.04
N LEU A 58 15.07 -8.53 -18.97
CA LEU A 58 14.31 -7.30 -18.76
C LEU A 58 13.13 -7.60 -17.82
N GLU A 59 13.39 -7.75 -16.52
CA GLU A 59 12.32 -7.67 -15.52
C GLU A 59 12.05 -6.19 -15.23
N GLY A 60 11.12 -5.60 -15.99
CA GLY A 60 10.65 -4.25 -15.75
C GLY A 60 9.83 -4.19 -14.46
N ILE A 61 10.48 -3.89 -13.33
CA ILE A 61 9.77 -3.68 -12.06
C ILE A 61 9.16 -2.27 -12.10
N THR A 62 7.83 -2.21 -12.20
CA THR A 62 7.09 -0.96 -11.98
C THR A 62 6.75 -0.86 -10.50
N LEU A 63 7.41 0.07 -9.82
CA LEU A 63 7.12 0.41 -8.45
C LEU A 63 5.93 1.36 -8.41
N TRP A 64 4.99 1.10 -7.52
CA TRP A 64 3.85 1.97 -7.25
C TRP A 64 3.94 2.52 -5.84
N ASN A 65 3.50 3.76 -5.67
CA ASN A 65 3.46 4.44 -4.40
C ASN A 65 2.01 4.43 -3.92
N ILE A 66 1.68 3.67 -2.87
CA ILE A 66 0.32 3.62 -2.32
C ILE A 66 0.29 4.40 -1.00
N LEU A 67 -0.52 5.44 -0.95
CA LEU A 67 -0.79 6.20 0.28
C LEU A 67 -1.93 5.52 1.05
N LEU A 68 -1.70 5.29 2.34
CA LEU A 68 -2.66 4.70 3.27
C LEU A 68 -2.77 5.57 4.54
N PRO A 69 -3.87 5.43 5.31
CA PRO A 69 -3.98 5.95 6.67
C PRO A 69 -2.84 5.48 7.58
N TYR A 70 -2.61 6.26 8.62
CA TYR A 70 -1.56 5.99 9.60
C TYR A 70 -1.78 4.68 10.37
N ASP A 71 -3.03 4.34 10.64
CA ASP A 71 -3.48 3.23 11.47
C ASP A 71 -3.81 1.97 10.66
N SER A 72 -3.51 1.97 9.36
CA SER A 72 -3.72 0.81 8.50
C SER A 72 -2.82 -0.37 8.90
N ASP A 73 -3.41 -1.53 9.14
CA ASP A 73 -2.71 -2.79 9.42
C ASP A 73 -2.20 -3.42 8.11
N VAL A 74 -1.15 -2.81 7.54
CA VAL A 74 -0.49 -3.30 6.32
C VAL A 74 0.97 -3.59 6.60
N GLU A 75 1.41 -4.79 6.24
CA GLU A 75 2.74 -5.29 6.48
C GLU A 75 3.49 -5.61 5.18
N PRO A 76 4.84 -5.56 5.17
CA PRO A 76 5.61 -6.08 4.04
C PRO A 76 5.29 -7.57 3.83
N GLY A 77 5.04 -7.97 2.59
CA GLY A 77 4.56 -9.30 2.25
C GLY A 77 3.05 -9.41 2.14
N ASP A 78 2.27 -8.41 2.56
CA ASP A 78 0.83 -8.36 2.28
C ASP A 78 0.56 -8.04 0.81
N ARG A 79 -0.65 -8.34 0.36
CA ARG A 79 -1.20 -7.95 -0.95
C ARG A 79 -2.27 -6.90 -0.78
N LEU A 80 -2.21 -5.88 -1.62
CA LEU A 80 -3.23 -4.85 -1.72
C LEU A 80 -3.96 -5.02 -3.05
N THR A 81 -5.27 -5.19 -3.00
CA THR A 81 -6.12 -5.17 -4.20
C THR A 81 -6.86 -3.84 -4.27
N VAL A 82 -6.60 -3.06 -5.32
CA VAL A 82 -7.26 -1.77 -5.56
C VAL A 82 -7.95 -1.83 -6.92
N GLY A 83 -9.27 -1.86 -6.93
CA GLY A 83 -10.04 -2.12 -8.15
C GLY A 83 -9.72 -3.50 -8.73
N SER A 84 -9.20 -3.55 -9.97
CA SER A 84 -8.78 -4.79 -10.64
C SER A 84 -7.28 -5.10 -10.49
N GLU A 85 -6.50 -4.19 -9.90
CA GLU A 85 -5.06 -4.30 -9.82
C GLU A 85 -4.63 -4.90 -8.47
N VAL A 86 -3.61 -5.75 -8.52
CA VAL A 86 -3.01 -6.39 -7.33
C VAL A 86 -1.59 -5.90 -7.17
N TYR A 87 -1.27 -5.44 -5.97
CA TYR A 87 0.04 -4.93 -5.59
C TYR A 87 0.60 -5.75 -4.43
N SER A 88 1.86 -6.16 -4.53
CA SER A 88 2.59 -6.80 -3.44
C SER A 88 3.34 -5.75 -2.64
N VAL A 89 3.16 -5.70 -1.33
CA VAL A 89 3.83 -4.73 -0.47
C VAL A 89 5.27 -5.18 -0.25
N THR A 90 6.24 -4.42 -0.75
CA THR A 90 7.67 -4.77 -0.58
C THR A 90 8.28 -4.13 0.66
N ASP A 91 7.77 -2.97 1.06
CA ASP A 91 8.23 -2.24 2.23
C ASP A 91 7.09 -1.45 2.87
N ALA A 92 7.10 -1.33 4.19
CA ALA A 92 6.13 -0.60 4.99
C ALA A 92 6.80 0.07 6.19
N ASP A 93 6.75 1.40 6.25
CA ASP A 93 7.35 2.19 7.32
C ASP A 93 6.43 2.22 8.56
N ARG A 94 6.55 1.18 9.39
CA ARG A 94 5.68 0.91 10.56
C ARG A 94 5.82 1.92 11.72
N HIS A 95 6.64 2.97 11.60
CA HIS A 95 7.00 3.84 12.72
C HIS A 95 6.74 5.34 12.49
N ARG A 96 5.98 5.72 11.46
CA ARG A 96 5.66 7.13 11.21
C ARG A 96 4.33 7.54 11.81
N THR A 97 4.30 8.74 12.38
CA THR A 97 3.08 9.40 12.92
C THR A 97 2.32 10.20 11.87
N GLU A 98 2.70 10.09 10.60
CA GLU A 98 2.14 10.84 9.47
C GLU A 98 1.86 9.88 8.30
N PRO A 99 0.95 10.24 7.39
CA PRO A 99 0.68 9.44 6.21
C PRO A 99 1.94 9.18 5.41
N PHE A 100 2.12 7.93 4.97
CA PHE A 100 3.34 7.52 4.29
C PHE A 100 3.02 6.72 3.03
N THR A 101 4.04 6.57 2.19
CA THR A 101 3.93 5.94 0.88
C THR A 101 4.55 4.56 0.95
N LEU A 102 3.74 3.52 0.73
CA LEU A 102 4.25 2.17 0.53
C LEU A 102 4.80 2.02 -0.89
N ILE A 103 5.95 1.36 -1.01
CA ILE A 103 6.41 0.86 -2.30
C ILE A 103 5.73 -0.49 -2.50
N ALA A 104 4.85 -0.54 -3.48
CA ALA A 104 4.16 -1.76 -3.86
C ALA A 104 4.64 -2.19 -5.25
N GLN A 105 5.06 -3.45 -5.36
CA GLN A 105 5.45 -4.07 -6.61
C GLN A 105 4.20 -4.60 -7.31
N CYS A 106 3.97 -4.14 -8.54
CA CYS A 106 2.93 -4.72 -9.38
C CYS A 106 3.49 -5.97 -10.06
N THR A 107 2.88 -7.13 -9.77
CA THR A 107 3.18 -8.39 -10.46
C THR A 107 2.03 -8.66 -11.42
N ARG A 108 2.30 -8.61 -12.73
CA ARG A 108 1.35 -9.11 -13.73
C ARG A 108 1.43 -10.63 -13.79
N LEU A 109 0.29 -11.31 -13.69
CA LEU A 109 0.16 -12.75 -13.91
C LEU A 109 0.17 -13.07 -15.41
#